data_AF-A0A930JY91-F1
#
_entry.id   AF-A0A930JY91-F1
#
_cell.length_a   1.000
_cell.length_b   1.000
_cell.length_c   1.000
_cell.angle_alpha   90.00
_cell.angle_beta   90.00
_cell.angle_gamma   90.00
#
_symmetry.space_group_name_H-M   'P 1'
#
loop_
_entity.id
_entity.type
_entity.pdbx_description
1 polymer ?
#
loop_
_entity_poly.entity_id
_entity_poly.type
_entity_poly.pdbx_seq_one_letter_code
_entity_poly.pdbx_strand_id
1 'polypeptide(L)'
;LGNIDYNEYVRRYLGEQMGDIIELETGKKIGEHRGLWFHTIGQRKGLGLGGGPWFVVKKDVAQNILYVSHGYDPATAYKKDFPLHDFHFLTEGIKELPAKVTFKIRHTPEYHTATIEQLSDGKCLIHSTESIHGVAPGQFCVIYDEQHHRCFGSGEITL
;
A
#
# COMPACT_ATOMS: atom_id res chain seq x y z
N LEU A 1 14.99 -6.39 13.72
CA LEU A 1 13.99 -5.66 14.54
C LEU A 1 13.10 -6.74 15.18
N GLY A 2 13.44 -7.29 16.34
CA GLY A 2 13.37 -6.65 17.66
C GLY A 2 11.93 -6.79 18.17
N ASN A 3 11.70 -7.55 19.24
CA ASN A 3 10.40 -7.90 19.86
C ASN A 3 9.60 -6.68 20.36
N ILE A 4 9.31 -5.72 19.50
CA ILE A 4 8.50 -4.55 19.80
C ILE A 4 7.11 -4.84 19.24
N ASP A 5 6.10 -4.87 20.11
CA ASP A 5 4.72 -4.86 19.67
C ASP A 5 4.46 -3.53 18.96
N TYR A 6 4.28 -3.59 17.64
CA TYR A 6 4.07 -2.42 16.80
C TYR A 6 2.83 -1.63 17.23
N ASN A 7 1.77 -2.31 17.65
CA ASN A 7 0.56 -1.64 18.13
C ASN A 7 0.83 -0.92 19.44
N GLU A 8 1.62 -1.51 20.33
CA GLU A 8 2.04 -0.83 21.57
C GLU A 8 2.90 0.41 21.27
N TYR A 9 3.84 0.28 20.34
CA TYR A 9 4.66 1.42 19.90
C TYR A 9 3.78 2.55 19.36
N VAL A 10 2.93 2.28 18.36
CA VAL A 10 2.06 3.30 17.76
C VAL A 10 1.11 3.90 18.80
N ARG A 11 0.54 3.07 19.70
CA ARG A 11 -0.32 3.53 20.79
C ARG A 11 0.38 4.52 21.72
N ARG A 12 1.67 4.32 22.03
CA ARG A 12 2.43 5.24 22.89
C ARG A 12 2.57 6.64 22.29
N TYR A 13 2.62 6.77 20.96
CA TYR A 13 2.82 8.05 20.28
C TYR A 13 1.54 8.70 19.78
N LEU A 14 0.61 7.90 19.23
CA LEU A 14 -0.63 8.40 18.62
C LEU A 14 -1.87 8.18 19.50
N GLY A 15 -1.75 7.39 20.57
CA GLY A 15 -2.87 7.02 21.42
C GLY A 15 -3.85 6.06 20.75
N GLU A 16 -5.08 6.04 21.28
CA GLU A 16 -6.22 5.36 20.70
C GLU A 16 -7.29 6.39 20.36
N GLN A 17 -7.95 6.23 19.22
CA GLN A 17 -9.10 7.04 18.83
C GLN A 17 -10.21 6.10 18.39
N MET A 18 -11.19 5.92 19.27
CA MET A 18 -12.31 5.03 18.98
C MET A 18 -13.17 5.56 17.82
N GLY A 19 -13.55 4.66 16.92
CA GLY A 19 -14.38 4.96 15.77
C GLY A 19 -15.21 3.75 15.35
N ASP A 20 -16.20 3.99 14.50
CA ASP A 20 -17.16 2.96 14.11
C ASP A 20 -16.59 2.01 13.06
N ILE A 21 -16.93 0.73 13.17
CA ILE A 21 -16.74 -0.26 12.11
C ILE A 21 -18.07 -0.48 11.39
N ILE A 22 -18.11 -0.19 10.10
CA ILE A 22 -19.32 -0.27 9.28
C ILE A 22 -19.13 -1.32 8.19
N GLU A 23 -20.13 -2.20 8.03
CA GLU A 23 -20.23 -3.09 6.86
C GLU A 23 -20.55 -2.24 5.63
N LEU A 24 -19.68 -2.28 4.61
CA LEU A 24 -19.79 -1.41 3.45
C LEU A 24 -21.09 -1.65 2.67
N GLU A 25 -21.49 -2.91 2.52
CA GLU A 25 -22.65 -3.32 1.72
C GLU A 25 -23.98 -2.90 2.36
N THR A 26 -24.09 -3.00 3.68
CA THR A 26 -25.35 -2.78 4.41
C THR A 26 -25.42 -1.42 5.09
N GLY A 27 -24.27 -0.74 5.25
CA GLY A 27 -24.15 0.48 6.05
C GLY A 27 -24.32 0.23 7.55
N LYS A 28 -24.40 -1.03 8.00
CA LYS A 28 -24.65 -1.36 9.40
C LYS A 28 -23.37 -1.20 10.23
N LYS A 29 -23.49 -0.56 11.40
CA LYS A 29 -22.44 -0.61 12.44
C LYS A 29 -22.36 -2.03 12.99
N ILE A 30 -21.20 -2.66 12.86
CA ILE A 30 -20.95 -4.03 13.32
C ILE A 30 -19.88 -4.11 14.42
N GLY A 31 -19.26 -2.99 14.78
CA GLY A 31 -18.29 -2.92 15.86
C GLY A 31 -17.67 -1.54 15.98
N GLU A 32 -16.56 -1.49 16.73
CA GLU A 32 -15.74 -0.28 16.95
C GLU A 32 -14.26 -0.66 16.85
N HIS A 33 -13.44 0.24 16.33
CA HIS A 33 -11.99 0.11 16.28
C HIS A 33 -11.33 1.09 17.26
N ARG A 34 -10.06 0.85 17.62
CA ARG A 34 -9.30 1.68 18.60
C ARG A 34 -8.44 2.76 17.96
N GLY A 35 -8.62 3.03 16.68
CA GLY A 35 -7.81 3.95 15.90
C GLY A 35 -7.55 3.42 14.50
N LEU A 36 -7.69 4.28 13.49
CA LEU A 36 -7.53 3.87 12.09
C LEU A 36 -6.09 3.41 11.79
N TRP A 37 -5.09 3.94 12.49
CA TRP A 37 -3.67 3.59 12.30
C TRP A 37 -3.29 2.17 12.72
N PHE A 38 -4.16 1.47 13.47
CA PHE A 38 -3.97 0.05 13.77
C PHE A 38 -4.48 -0.88 12.67
N HIS A 39 -5.05 -0.31 11.60
CA HIS A 39 -5.68 -1.05 10.51
C HIS A 39 -5.13 -0.68 9.14
N THR A 40 -5.01 -1.70 8.29
CA THR A 40 -4.53 -1.59 6.91
C THR A 40 -5.60 -2.10 5.95
N ILE A 41 -5.78 -1.45 4.79
CA ILE A 41 -6.67 -1.96 3.74
C ILE A 41 -6.23 -3.38 3.32
N GLY A 42 -7.20 -4.28 3.16
CA GLY A 42 -6.98 -5.72 2.91
C GLY A 42 -6.72 -6.56 4.17
N GLN A 43 -6.65 -5.95 5.37
CA GLN A 43 -6.51 -6.70 6.62
C GLN A 43 -7.71 -7.62 6.85
N ARG A 44 -7.44 -8.91 7.09
CA ARG A 44 -8.45 -9.93 7.46
C ARG A 44 -8.43 -10.31 8.94
N LYS A 45 -7.24 -10.39 9.56
CA LYS A 45 -7.05 -10.87 10.94
C LYS A 45 -7.04 -9.70 11.92
N GLY A 46 -7.41 -9.96 13.18
CA GLY A 46 -7.30 -8.98 14.26
C GLY A 46 -8.38 -7.88 14.25
N LEU A 47 -9.50 -8.10 13.56
CA LEU A 47 -10.64 -7.16 13.56
C LEU A 47 -11.58 -7.35 14.75
N GLY A 48 -11.56 -8.51 15.42
CA GLY A 48 -12.43 -8.79 16.57
C GLY A 48 -13.92 -8.93 16.23
N LEU A 49 -14.26 -9.10 14.94
CA LEU A 49 -15.64 -9.18 14.46
C LEU A 49 -16.10 -10.64 14.30
N GLY A 50 -17.31 -10.93 14.76
CA GLY A 50 -18.00 -12.21 14.52
C GLY A 50 -18.65 -12.29 13.14
N GLY A 51 -19.05 -13.49 12.72
CA GLY A 51 -19.84 -13.70 11.50
C GLY A 51 -19.07 -13.67 10.17
N GLY A 52 -17.73 -13.69 10.22
CA GLY A 52 -16.85 -13.47 9.07
C GLY A 52 -16.89 -14.52 7.92
N PRO A 53 -15.94 -14.42 6.95
CA PRO A 53 -14.75 -13.56 6.95
C PRO A 53 -15.08 -12.08 6.76
N TRP A 54 -14.25 -11.21 7.33
CA TRP A 54 -14.30 -9.75 7.16
C TRP A 54 -12.95 -9.25 6.66
N PHE A 55 -12.97 -8.23 5.81
CA PHE A 55 -11.79 -7.56 5.31
C PHE A 55 -11.96 -6.05 5.41
N VAL A 56 -10.90 -5.33 5.80
CA VAL A 56 -10.88 -3.87 5.74
C VAL A 56 -10.84 -3.43 4.29
N VAL A 57 -11.82 -2.65 3.86
CA VAL A 57 -11.95 -2.24 2.44
C VAL A 57 -11.77 -0.74 2.24
N LYS A 58 -12.06 0.08 3.26
CA LYS A 58 -11.89 1.54 3.19
C LYS A 58 -11.70 2.13 4.59
N LYS A 59 -10.96 3.25 4.67
CA LYS A 59 -10.78 4.07 5.87
C LYS A 59 -11.26 5.48 5.56
N ASP A 60 -12.22 5.98 6.33
CA ASP A 60 -12.65 7.37 6.26
C ASP A 60 -12.03 8.13 7.42
N VAL A 61 -10.98 8.90 7.12
CA VAL A 61 -10.23 9.66 8.12
C VAL A 61 -11.05 10.84 8.65
N ALA A 62 -11.87 11.45 7.80
CA ALA A 62 -12.66 12.63 8.18
C ALA A 62 -13.78 12.27 9.15
N GLN A 63 -14.42 11.11 8.95
CA GLN A 63 -15.49 10.62 9.81
C GLN A 63 -15.00 9.64 10.90
N ASN A 64 -13.73 9.25 10.86
CA ASN A 64 -13.15 8.22 11.72
C ASN A 64 -13.92 6.89 11.68
N ILE A 65 -14.16 6.39 10.45
CA ILE A 65 -14.91 5.16 10.18
C ILE A 65 -14.01 4.14 9.48
N LEU A 66 -14.04 2.90 9.95
CA LEU A 66 -13.43 1.75 9.30
C LEU A 66 -14.50 0.94 8.56
N TYR A 67 -14.42 0.89 7.23
CA TYR A 67 -15.33 0.07 6.44
C TYR A 67 -14.75 -1.33 6.23
N VAL A 68 -15.60 -2.33 6.42
CA VAL A 68 -15.28 -3.74 6.19
C VAL A 68 -16.31 -4.42 5.31
N SER A 69 -15.94 -5.53 4.69
CA SER A 69 -16.82 -6.33 3.83
C SER A 69 -16.54 -7.82 3.98
N HIS A 70 -17.56 -8.65 3.71
CA HIS A 70 -17.41 -10.09 3.48
C HIS A 70 -16.64 -10.42 2.20
N GLY A 71 -16.77 -9.56 1.19
CA GLY A 71 -16.07 -9.63 -0.08
C GLY A 71 -14.98 -8.58 -0.13
N TYR A 72 -13.72 -9.01 -0.07
CA TYR A 72 -12.65 -8.17 -0.59
C TYR A 72 -12.44 -8.59 -2.03
N ASP A 73 -12.79 -7.75 -3.00
CA ASP A 73 -12.38 -8.00 -4.37
C ASP A 73 -10.87 -7.82 -4.43
N PRO A 74 -10.09 -8.92 -4.48
CA PRO A 74 -8.66 -8.81 -4.54
C PRO A 74 -8.27 -8.01 -5.78
N ALA A 75 -9.06 -8.07 -6.87
CA ALA A 75 -8.77 -7.38 -8.12
C ALA A 75 -8.65 -5.86 -7.94
N THR A 76 -9.40 -5.23 -7.04
CA THR A 76 -9.21 -3.80 -6.70
C THR A 76 -7.94 -3.54 -5.89
N ALA A 77 -7.46 -4.53 -5.15
CA ALA A 77 -6.17 -4.52 -4.47
C ALA A 77 -5.00 -4.82 -5.40
N TYR A 78 -5.28 -5.43 -6.55
CA TYR A 78 -4.35 -5.65 -7.62
C TYR A 78 -4.30 -4.42 -8.51
N LYS A 79 -3.14 -3.78 -8.61
CA LYS A 79 -2.92 -2.72 -9.59
C LYS A 79 -1.90 -3.19 -10.61
N LYS A 80 -2.21 -2.96 -11.87
CA LYS A 80 -1.25 -3.12 -12.96
C LYS A 80 -0.49 -1.82 -13.20
N ASP A 81 -1.21 -0.71 -13.16
CA ASP A 81 -0.67 0.63 -13.38
C ASP A 81 -0.78 1.45 -12.09
N PHE A 82 0.30 2.16 -11.74
CA PHE A 82 0.29 3.05 -10.58
C PHE A 82 1.32 4.17 -10.69
N PRO A 83 0.95 5.40 -10.27
CA PRO A 83 1.84 6.55 -10.33
C PRO A 83 2.82 6.57 -9.15
N LEU A 84 4.03 7.05 -9.44
CA LEU A 84 5.04 7.44 -8.49
C LEU A 84 5.28 8.94 -8.59
N HIS A 85 5.55 9.55 -7.45
CA HIS A 85 6.04 10.93 -7.39
C HIS A 85 7.36 10.98 -6.61
N ASP A 86 8.04 12.13 -6.71
CA ASP A 86 9.30 12.41 -6.04
C ASP A 86 10.34 11.30 -6.24
N PHE A 87 10.49 10.85 -7.49
CA PHE A 87 11.45 9.81 -7.81
C PHE A 87 12.88 10.30 -7.57
N HIS A 88 13.57 9.64 -6.66
CA HIS A 88 14.93 9.96 -6.27
C HIS A 88 15.91 8.94 -6.86
N PHE A 89 16.81 9.41 -7.74
CA PHE A 89 17.90 8.61 -8.26
C PHE A 89 18.98 8.41 -7.20
N LEU A 90 19.29 7.16 -6.89
CA LEU A 90 20.33 6.80 -5.91
C LEU A 90 21.67 6.52 -6.58
N THR A 91 21.68 6.10 -7.85
CA THR A 91 22.93 5.84 -8.55
C THR A 91 23.45 7.07 -9.27
N GLU A 92 24.67 7.46 -8.93
CA GLU A 92 25.39 8.57 -9.55
C GLU A 92 25.55 8.39 -11.07
N GLY A 93 25.38 9.49 -11.81
CA GLY A 93 25.49 9.53 -13.27
C GLY A 93 24.24 9.05 -14.03
N ILE A 94 23.20 8.57 -13.35
CA ILE A 94 21.92 8.22 -13.97
C ILE A 94 20.91 9.33 -13.72
N LYS A 95 20.32 9.82 -14.81
CA LYS A 95 19.24 10.83 -14.79
C LYS A 95 17.97 10.36 -15.50
N GLU A 96 18.02 9.20 -16.15
CA GLU A 96 16.94 8.66 -16.94
C GLU A 96 16.80 7.17 -16.62
N LEU A 97 15.55 6.70 -16.55
CA LEU A 97 15.25 5.30 -16.37
C LEU A 97 15.10 4.63 -17.74
N PRO A 98 15.59 3.39 -17.93
CA PRO A 98 15.29 2.63 -19.13
C PRO A 98 13.80 2.31 -19.20
N ALA A 99 13.30 2.09 -20.42
CA ALA A 99 11.88 1.82 -20.64
C ALA A 99 11.41 0.52 -19.97
N LYS A 100 12.29 -0.48 -19.84
CA LYS A 100 12.04 -1.76 -19.16
C LYS A 100 12.89 -1.84 -17.90
N VAL A 101 12.24 -2.23 -16.81
CA VAL A 101 12.84 -2.29 -15.47
C VAL A 101 12.30 -3.48 -14.70
N THR A 102 12.91 -3.69 -13.55
CA THR A 102 12.29 -4.48 -12.49
C THR A 102 12.07 -3.61 -11.25
N PHE A 103 11.11 -3.96 -10.40
CA PHE A 103 10.77 -3.15 -9.25
C PHE A 103 10.29 -3.96 -8.05
N LYS A 104 10.26 -3.29 -6.89
CA LYS A 104 9.70 -3.79 -5.63
C LYS A 104 8.84 -2.70 -4.99
N ILE A 105 7.64 -3.06 -4.53
CA ILE A 105 6.75 -2.16 -3.76
C ILE A 105 6.79 -2.42 -2.26
N ARG A 106 7.55 -3.43 -1.84
CA ARG A 106 7.77 -3.84 -0.45
C ARG A 106 9.03 -4.69 -0.36
N HIS A 107 9.55 -4.83 0.85
CA HIS A 107 10.77 -5.60 1.10
C HIS A 107 10.50 -7.10 1.09
N THR A 108 10.38 -7.67 -0.11
CA THR A 108 10.24 -9.11 -0.35
C THR A 108 11.35 -9.61 -1.31
N PRO A 109 11.60 -10.92 -1.40
CA PRO A 109 12.60 -11.47 -2.30
C PRO A 109 12.29 -11.22 -3.78
N GLU A 110 11.01 -11.28 -4.16
CA GLU A 110 10.54 -11.28 -5.54
C GLU A 110 10.66 -9.89 -6.20
N TYR A 111 11.05 -9.88 -7.47
CA TYR A 111 11.05 -8.69 -8.33
C TYR A 111 9.93 -8.80 -9.36
N HIS A 112 9.28 -7.68 -9.64
CA HIS A 112 8.26 -7.59 -10.67
C HIS A 112 8.80 -6.86 -11.89
N THR A 113 8.37 -7.24 -13.09
CA THR A 113 8.77 -6.56 -14.33
C THR A 113 7.77 -5.47 -14.70
N ALA A 114 8.27 -4.34 -15.18
CA ALA A 114 7.43 -3.24 -15.65
C ALA A 114 8.06 -2.47 -16.81
N THR A 115 7.21 -1.71 -17.50
CA THR A 115 7.66 -0.56 -18.27
C THR A 115 7.39 0.75 -17.52
N ILE A 116 8.24 1.75 -17.73
CA ILE A 116 8.09 3.07 -17.11
C ILE A 116 7.75 4.11 -18.16
N GLU A 117 6.73 4.91 -17.89
CA GLU A 117 6.45 6.15 -18.58
C GLU A 117 6.83 7.33 -17.67
N GLN A 118 7.78 8.17 -18.12
CA GLN A 118 8.13 9.40 -17.40
C GLN A 118 7.20 10.53 -17.88
N LEU A 119 6.50 11.17 -16.96
CA LEU A 119 5.58 12.27 -17.23
C LEU A 119 6.30 13.62 -17.06
N SER A 120 5.77 14.65 -17.71
CA SER A 120 6.38 15.99 -17.79
C SER A 120 6.46 16.75 -16.46
N ASP A 121 5.72 16.30 -15.43
CA ASP A 121 5.66 16.90 -14.10
C ASP A 121 6.58 16.20 -13.08
N GLY A 122 7.50 15.35 -13.53
CA GLY A 122 8.40 14.59 -12.66
C GLY A 122 7.75 13.38 -12.00
N LYS A 123 6.50 13.06 -12.36
CA LYS A 123 5.87 11.78 -12.02
C LYS A 123 6.32 10.69 -12.97
N CYS A 124 6.30 9.47 -12.48
CA CYS A 124 6.55 8.27 -13.26
C CYS A 124 5.34 7.35 -13.15
N LEU A 125 4.84 6.85 -14.27
CA LEU A 125 3.81 5.82 -14.28
C LEU A 125 4.48 4.46 -14.48
N ILE A 126 4.23 3.54 -13.55
CA ILE A 126 4.68 2.16 -13.65
C ILE A 126 3.59 1.35 -14.32
N HIS A 127 3.94 0.64 -15.38
CA HIS A 127 3.08 -0.34 -16.04
C HIS A 127 3.62 -1.74 -15.76
N SER A 128 3.09 -2.40 -14.74
CA SER A 128 3.52 -3.76 -14.41
C SER A 128 3.06 -4.75 -15.48
N THR A 129 3.88 -5.76 -15.73
CA THR A 129 3.53 -6.85 -16.65
C THR A 129 2.39 -7.69 -16.08
N GLU A 130 2.36 -7.85 -14.76
CA GLU A 130 1.38 -8.62 -14.01
C GLU A 130 0.60 -7.75 -13.01
N SER A 131 -0.50 -8.27 -12.50
CA SER A 131 -1.29 -7.60 -11.48
C SER A 131 -0.59 -7.66 -10.12
N ILE A 132 -0.33 -6.51 -9.49
CA ILE A 132 0.42 -6.44 -8.22
C ILE A 132 -0.50 -6.20 -7.04
N HIS A 133 -0.49 -7.10 -6.06
CA HIS A 133 -1.32 -7.00 -4.87
C HIS A 133 -0.80 -5.97 -3.85
N GLY A 134 -1.68 -5.09 -3.40
CA GLY A 134 -1.42 -4.18 -2.28
C GLY A 134 -0.45 -3.06 -2.64
N VAL A 135 -0.59 -2.50 -3.84
CA VAL A 135 -0.01 -1.22 -4.21
C VAL A 135 -0.73 -0.14 -3.38
N ALA A 136 -0.11 0.27 -2.28
CA ALA A 136 -0.70 1.20 -1.32
C ALA A 136 0.00 2.57 -1.37
N PRO A 137 -0.75 3.68 -1.33
CA PRO A 137 -0.18 5.01 -1.23
C PRO A 137 0.68 5.18 0.02
N GLY A 138 1.76 5.95 -0.08
CA GLY A 138 2.73 6.14 1.01
C GLY A 138 3.77 5.03 1.12
N GLN A 139 3.64 3.93 0.38
CA GLN A 139 4.73 2.97 0.21
C GLN A 139 5.66 3.44 -0.91
N PHE A 140 6.91 2.98 -0.86
CA PHE A 140 7.89 3.26 -1.89
C PHE A 140 7.98 2.13 -2.90
N CYS A 141 8.06 2.51 -4.18
CA CYS A 141 8.47 1.64 -5.26
C CYS A 141 9.96 1.86 -5.53
N VAL A 142 10.75 0.80 -5.44
CA VAL A 142 12.19 0.80 -5.73
C VAL A 142 12.43 0.16 -7.08
N ILE A 143 13.21 0.81 -7.93
CA ILE A 143 13.40 0.44 -9.34
C ILE A 143 14.84 -0.03 -9.57
N TYR A 144 14.96 -1.14 -10.29
CA TYR A 144 16.21 -1.82 -10.62
C TYR A 144 16.31 -2.05 -12.13
N ASP A 145 17.51 -2.39 -12.58
CA ASP A 145 17.72 -2.91 -13.94
C ASP A 145 17.05 -4.27 -14.15
N GLU A 146 17.01 -4.74 -15.40
CA GLU A 146 16.39 -6.02 -15.76
C GLU A 146 17.09 -7.22 -15.08
N GLN A 147 18.38 -7.08 -14.74
CA GLN A 147 19.17 -8.12 -14.08
C GLN A 147 19.14 -8.04 -12.55
N HIS A 148 18.40 -7.09 -11.97
CA HIS A 148 18.31 -6.81 -10.53
C HIS A 148 19.65 -6.48 -9.84
N HIS A 149 20.68 -6.11 -10.59
CA HIS A 149 22.02 -5.83 -10.07
C HIS A 149 22.17 -4.36 -9.68
N ARG A 150 21.57 -3.44 -10.45
CA ARG A 150 21.67 -2.01 -10.22
C ARG A 150 20.36 -1.44 -9.72
N CYS A 151 20.38 -0.78 -8.57
CA CYS A 151 19.25 0.00 -8.05
C CYS A 151 19.32 1.42 -8.63
N PHE A 152 18.33 1.83 -9.43
CA PHE A 152 18.29 3.17 -9.98
C PHE A 152 17.85 4.20 -8.94
N GLY A 153 16.90 3.85 -8.08
CA GLY A 153 16.28 4.77 -7.16
C GLY A 153 14.91 4.31 -6.67
N SER A 154 14.18 5.24 -6.07
CA SER A 154 12.84 4.97 -5.56
C SER A 154 11.94 6.19 -5.60
N GLY A 155 10.63 5.96 -5.71
CA GLY A 155 9.60 7.00 -5.60
C GLY A 155 8.43 6.54 -4.74
N GLU A 156 7.65 7.49 -4.23
CA GLU A 156 6.49 7.20 -3.38
C GLU A 156 5.24 6.96 -4.24
N ILE A 157 4.54 5.86 -3.95
CA ILE A 157 3.32 5.43 -4.62
C ILE A 157 2.16 6.37 -4.27
N THR A 158 1.40 6.80 -5.27
CA THR A 158 0.22 7.68 -5.12
C THR A 158 -1.03 7.07 -5.78
N LEU A 159 -2.19 7.71 -5.58
CA LEU A 159 -3.46 7.36 -6.26
C LEU A 159 -3.74 8.31 -7.42
#